data_AF-A0A2Z2KCU1-F1
#
_entry.id   AF-A0A2Z2KCU1-F1
#
_cell.length_a   1.000
_cell.length_b   1.000
_cell.length_c   1.000
_cell.angle_alpha   90.00
_cell.angle_beta   90.00
_cell.angle_gamma   90.00
#
_symmetry.space_group_name_H-M   'P 1'
#
loop_
_entity.id
_entity.type
_entity.pdbx_description
1 polymer ?
#
loop_
_entity_poly.entity_id
_entity_poly.type
_entity_poly.pdbx_seq_one_letter_code
_entity_poly.pdbx_strand_id
1 'polypeptide(L)'
;MSVKPNTSIEALENIRPFLSSHQLIISIVAGLSLERIQRTIVSKQSIIRAMPNTSVTIGLATTFISYPDNISDEHRIITETLFDAVGITTVVSEELQHAATGVFGSGPAYVYFLMEAMVTAATEQGFPSEITNKLVVETVYGAAKMARDALHSPKELRRKVTSPNGTTQAGIEYLEQFSVKKAIIGAITKSSERSLKDCTVYKDKDGTGYFIYDRVVDQDRCLHIVKLSEDYLSFTNVYRRLGVAYWREAAAILYHNRYYFMFTSGLTGWNPNPAKYFRAESLLGPWIDMGDPCENDITNTTFQSQSTYILPVEEKPGLFIFMAERHNTQNFEHCSYIWLPVEFPTQDTAKLTYRNSWRLEDF
;
A
#
# COMPACT_ATOMS: atom_id res chain seq x y z
N MET A 1 3.96 18.08 8.46
CA MET A 1 4.82 17.06 7.83
C MET A 1 4.19 16.56 6.54
N SER A 2 4.90 16.69 5.43
CA SER A 2 4.43 16.34 4.08
C SER A 2 5.49 15.61 3.25
N VAL A 3 6.41 14.91 3.90
CA VAL A 3 7.45 14.10 3.23
C VAL A 3 6.88 12.78 2.71
N LYS A 4 7.65 12.09 1.86
CA LYS A 4 7.28 10.74 1.42
C LYS A 4 7.24 9.77 2.62
N PRO A 5 6.34 8.77 2.63
CA PRO A 5 6.23 7.82 3.74
C PRO A 5 7.53 7.11 4.10
N ASN A 6 8.31 6.70 3.10
CA ASN A 6 9.57 5.98 3.29
C ASN A 6 10.68 6.82 3.94
N THR A 7 10.64 8.16 3.85
CA THR A 7 11.63 9.06 4.47
C THR A 7 11.10 9.73 5.73
N SER A 8 9.91 9.36 6.18
CA SER A 8 9.20 10.08 7.24
C SER A 8 9.83 9.94 8.64
N ILE A 9 10.41 8.78 8.94
CA ILE A 9 11.10 8.54 10.22
C ILE A 9 12.41 9.31 10.30
N GLU A 10 13.23 9.25 9.25
CA GLU A 10 14.46 10.03 9.15
C GLU A 10 14.16 11.54 9.27
N ALA A 11 13.12 12.02 8.57
CA ALA A 11 12.69 13.41 8.67
C ALA A 11 12.28 13.77 10.11
N LEU A 12 11.55 12.90 10.81
CA LEU A 12 11.17 13.09 12.21
C LEU A 12 12.38 13.16 13.14
N GLU A 13 13.34 12.24 12.97
CA GLU A 13 14.57 12.20 13.77
C GLU A 13 15.40 13.46 13.57
N ASN A 14 15.50 13.96 12.33
CA ASN A 14 16.25 15.17 12.00
C ASN A 14 15.61 16.44 12.58
N ILE A 15 14.27 16.53 12.62
CA ILE A 15 13.60 17.70 13.20
C ILE A 15 13.48 17.60 14.73
N ARG A 16 13.57 16.40 15.30
CA ARG A 16 13.36 16.14 16.74
C ARG A 16 14.10 17.11 17.68
N PRO A 17 15.38 17.48 17.47
CA PRO A 17 16.08 18.43 18.35
C PRO A 17 15.47 19.84 18.38
N PHE A 18 14.69 20.20 17.37
CA PHE A 18 14.09 21.53 17.20
C PHE A 18 12.63 21.58 17.68
N LEU A 19 12.05 20.43 18.06
CA LEU A 19 10.66 20.36 18.45
C LEU A 19 10.47 20.62 19.96
N SER A 20 9.51 21.48 20.30
CA SER A 20 9.10 21.83 21.67
C SER A 20 7.68 21.32 21.98
N SER A 21 7.30 21.24 23.25
CA SER A 21 5.97 20.76 23.66
C SER A 21 4.80 21.67 23.24
N HIS A 22 5.09 22.92 22.87
CA HIS A 22 4.08 23.92 22.48
C HIS A 22 3.78 23.89 20.98
N GLN A 23 4.53 23.12 20.20
CA GLN A 23 4.31 23.03 18.75
C GLN A 23 3.27 21.95 18.42
N LEU A 24 2.33 22.32 17.57
CA LEU A 24 1.40 21.40 16.93
C LEU A 24 2.06 20.78 15.70
N ILE A 25 2.03 19.45 15.61
CA ILE A 25 2.48 18.70 14.43
C ILE A 25 1.26 18.16 13.71
N ILE A 26 1.06 18.60 12.47
CA ILE A 26 0.07 18.01 11.56
C ILE A 26 0.82 17.16 10.54
N SER A 27 0.51 15.86 10.48
CA SER A 27 1.08 14.92 9.51
C SER A 27 0.08 14.56 8.43
N ILE A 28 0.48 14.79 7.17
CA ILE A 28 -0.24 14.30 5.98
C ILE A 28 0.44 13.08 5.33
N VAL A 29 1.38 12.46 6.04
CA VAL A 29 2.16 11.33 5.53
C VAL A 29 1.31 10.07 5.50
N ALA A 30 1.04 9.56 4.30
CA ALA A 30 0.28 8.33 4.12
C ALA A 30 0.95 7.15 4.81
N GLY A 31 0.16 6.38 5.58
CA GLY A 31 0.64 5.16 6.24
C GLY A 31 1.53 5.39 7.46
N LEU A 32 1.59 6.59 8.03
CA LEU A 32 2.34 6.87 9.26
C LEU A 32 1.38 7.16 10.42
N SER A 33 1.35 6.28 11.42
CA SER A 33 0.41 6.38 12.55
C SER A 33 0.70 7.48 13.53
N LEU A 34 -0.36 7.97 14.20
CA LEU A 34 -0.21 8.82 15.37
C LEU A 34 0.72 8.18 16.41
N GLU A 35 0.51 6.91 16.75
CA GLU A 35 1.33 6.16 17.69
C GLU A 35 2.80 6.12 17.25
N ARG A 36 3.05 5.91 15.96
CA ARG A 36 4.39 5.80 15.42
C ARG A 36 5.11 7.13 15.43
N ILE A 37 4.43 8.20 15.03
CA ILE A 37 4.96 9.56 15.15
C ILE A 37 5.32 9.81 16.62
N GLN A 38 4.40 9.55 17.56
CA GLN A 38 4.63 9.70 19.00
C GLN A 38 5.81 8.87 19.53
N ARG A 39 6.00 7.64 19.05
CA ARG A 39 7.16 6.80 19.46
C ARG A 39 8.48 7.36 18.95
N THR A 40 8.52 7.93 17.75
CA THR A 40 9.75 8.49 17.16
C THR A 40 10.15 9.82 17.81
N ILE A 41 9.17 10.69 18.06
CA ILE A 41 9.36 11.94 18.79
C ILE A 41 8.84 11.75 20.22
N VAL A 42 9.75 11.38 21.14
CA VAL A 42 9.54 11.03 22.58
C VAL A 42 8.95 12.19 23.44
N SER A 43 8.28 13.16 22.82
CA SER A 43 7.77 14.37 23.45
C SER A 43 6.27 14.28 23.73
N LYS A 44 5.78 15.13 24.64
CA LYS A 44 4.35 15.36 24.89
C LYS A 44 3.69 16.25 23.81
N GLN A 45 4.18 16.24 22.58
CA GLN A 45 3.65 17.10 21.52
C GLN A 45 2.23 16.72 21.12
N SER A 46 1.46 17.75 20.77
CA SER A 46 0.20 17.56 20.07
C SER A 46 0.49 17.15 18.64
N ILE A 47 0.10 15.94 18.28
CA ILE A 47 0.30 15.37 16.94
C ILE A 47 -1.06 15.04 16.38
N ILE A 48 -1.38 15.56 15.20
CA ILE A 48 -2.63 15.31 14.50
C ILE A 48 -2.29 14.68 13.15
N ARG A 49 -3.08 13.70 12.74
CA ARG A 49 -2.98 13.11 11.42
C ARG A 49 -4.13 13.60 10.57
N ALA A 50 -3.82 14.05 9.36
CA ALA A 50 -4.81 14.49 8.39
C ALA A 50 -4.50 13.86 7.03
N MET A 51 -5.44 13.17 6.40
CA MET A 51 -5.25 12.56 5.09
C MET A 51 -6.10 13.33 4.07
N PRO A 52 -5.59 14.43 3.47
CA PRO A 52 -6.24 15.06 2.34
C PRO A 52 -6.06 14.21 1.07
N ASN A 53 -6.83 14.51 0.03
CA ASN A 53 -6.63 13.95 -1.31
C ASN A 53 -6.08 15.01 -2.29
N THR A 54 -5.85 14.60 -3.54
CA THR A 54 -5.26 15.45 -4.58
C THR A 54 -6.15 16.64 -4.97
N SER A 55 -7.43 16.63 -4.61
CA SER A 55 -8.37 17.74 -4.89
C SER A 55 -8.10 18.99 -4.06
N VAL A 56 -7.11 18.99 -3.15
CA VAL A 56 -6.57 20.20 -2.50
C VAL A 56 -6.21 21.28 -3.50
N THR A 57 -5.67 20.91 -4.67
CA THR A 57 -5.23 21.88 -5.70
C THR A 57 -6.37 22.70 -6.30
N ILE A 58 -7.61 22.24 -6.14
CA ILE A 58 -8.82 22.89 -6.66
C ILE A 58 -9.80 23.29 -5.56
N GLY A 59 -9.38 23.23 -4.29
CA GLY A 59 -10.20 23.61 -3.13
C GLY A 59 -11.40 22.68 -2.87
N LEU A 60 -11.36 21.45 -3.38
CA LEU A 60 -12.43 20.45 -3.20
C LEU A 60 -11.90 19.19 -2.53
N ALA A 61 -10.94 19.33 -1.63
CA ALA A 61 -10.37 18.20 -0.90
C ALA A 61 -11.42 17.51 -0.03
N THR A 62 -11.23 16.21 0.19
CA THR A 62 -11.81 15.53 1.34
C THR A 62 -10.67 15.15 2.26
N THR A 63 -10.70 15.64 3.49
CA THR A 63 -9.65 15.43 4.47
C THR A 63 -10.18 14.66 5.67
N PHE A 64 -9.59 13.50 5.93
CA PHE A 64 -9.89 12.70 7.11
C PHE A 64 -8.92 13.04 8.23
N ILE A 65 -9.43 13.49 9.38
CA ILE A 65 -8.59 13.91 10.51
C ILE A 65 -8.74 12.91 11.66
N SER A 66 -7.61 12.48 12.22
CA SER A 66 -7.56 11.74 13.49
C SER A 66 -6.82 12.54 14.53
N TYR A 67 -7.40 12.57 15.72
CA TYR A 67 -6.80 13.21 16.89
C TYR A 67 -6.33 12.15 17.90
N PRO A 68 -5.26 12.44 18.67
CA PRO A 68 -4.94 11.69 19.87
C PRO A 68 -5.93 12.06 20.98
N ASP A 69 -6.04 11.21 22.00
CA ASP A 69 -7.02 11.37 23.09
C ASP A 69 -6.88 12.70 23.86
N ASN A 70 -5.68 13.28 23.90
CA ASN A 70 -5.33 14.45 24.71
C ASN A 70 -5.11 15.74 23.91
N ILE A 71 -5.80 15.91 22.77
CA ILE A 71 -5.69 17.14 21.97
C ILE A 71 -6.53 18.28 22.56
N SER A 72 -6.02 19.53 22.51
CA SER A 72 -6.78 20.72 22.91
C SER A 72 -7.79 21.15 21.84
N ASP A 73 -8.85 21.85 22.26
CA ASP A 73 -9.83 22.43 21.33
C ASP A 73 -9.21 23.46 20.39
N GLU A 74 -8.23 24.24 20.88
CA GLU A 74 -7.48 25.19 20.06
C GLU A 74 -6.77 24.50 18.89
N HIS A 75 -6.11 23.37 19.13
CA HIS A 75 -5.43 22.60 18.08
C HIS A 75 -6.42 21.94 17.10
N ARG A 76 -7.59 21.52 17.58
CA ARG A 76 -8.68 21.04 16.72
C ARG A 76 -9.13 22.13 15.76
N ILE A 77 -9.47 23.31 16.30
CA ILE A 77 -9.93 24.47 15.53
C ILE A 77 -8.88 24.89 14.49
N ILE A 78 -7.60 24.99 14.87
CA ILE A 78 -6.52 25.33 13.94
C ILE A 78 -6.45 24.32 12.79
N THR A 79 -6.54 23.03 13.10
CA THR A 79 -6.42 21.97 12.08
C THR A 79 -7.62 21.94 11.15
N GLU A 80 -8.84 21.98 11.70
CA GLU A 80 -10.07 21.97 10.91
C GLU A 80 -10.13 23.22 10.02
N THR A 81 -9.86 24.40 10.57
CA THR A 81 -9.79 25.66 9.80
C THR A 81 -8.78 25.58 8.64
N LEU A 82 -7.61 24.97 8.88
CA LEU A 82 -6.57 24.82 7.86
C LEU A 82 -7.05 23.97 6.67
N PHE A 83 -7.74 22.85 6.94
CA PHE A 83 -8.16 21.94 5.88
C PHE A 83 -9.53 22.27 5.29
N ASP A 84 -10.41 22.94 6.03
CA ASP A 84 -11.67 23.48 5.52
C ASP A 84 -11.43 24.61 4.51
N ALA A 85 -10.28 25.29 4.59
CA ALA A 85 -9.87 26.28 3.58
C ALA A 85 -9.64 25.67 2.18
N VAL A 86 -9.43 24.35 2.09
CA VAL A 86 -9.12 23.65 0.82
C VAL A 86 -10.09 22.50 0.51
N GLY A 87 -11.17 22.36 1.26
CA GLY A 87 -12.15 21.30 1.07
C GLY A 87 -13.05 21.07 2.27
N ILE A 88 -13.52 19.84 2.43
CA ILE A 88 -14.28 19.39 3.60
C ILE A 88 -13.41 18.52 4.50
N THR A 89 -13.56 18.71 5.80
CA THR A 89 -12.93 17.85 6.81
C THR A 89 -13.94 16.90 7.44
N THR A 90 -13.46 15.75 7.89
CA THR A 90 -14.25 14.81 8.69
C THR A 90 -13.35 14.13 9.69
N VAL A 91 -13.76 14.12 10.96
CA VAL A 91 -13.05 13.42 12.02
C VAL A 91 -13.38 11.94 11.96
N VAL A 92 -12.34 11.10 11.93
CA VAL A 92 -12.47 9.63 11.94
C VAL A 92 -11.55 9.03 12.99
N SER A 93 -11.82 7.79 13.40
CA SER A 93 -10.86 7.04 14.19
C SER A 93 -9.60 6.74 13.36
N GLU A 94 -8.47 6.59 14.04
CA GLU A 94 -7.19 6.29 13.40
C GLU A 94 -7.23 5.00 12.58
N GLU A 95 -7.97 3.98 13.05
CA GLU A 95 -8.22 2.72 12.33
C GLU A 95 -8.91 2.92 10.97
N LEU A 96 -9.77 3.93 10.84
CA LEU A 96 -10.51 4.21 9.61
C LEU A 96 -9.70 5.02 8.57
N GLN A 97 -8.55 5.59 8.94
CA GLN A 97 -7.75 6.41 8.01
C GLN A 97 -7.33 5.64 6.75
N HIS A 98 -7.02 4.34 6.90
CA HIS A 98 -6.65 3.51 5.77
C HIS A 98 -7.85 3.14 4.89
N ALA A 99 -8.97 2.75 5.51
CA ALA A 99 -10.21 2.48 4.79
C ALA A 99 -10.71 3.73 4.06
N ALA A 100 -10.65 4.90 4.69
CA ALA A 100 -11.00 6.17 4.07
C ALA A 100 -10.10 6.48 2.88
N THR A 101 -8.79 6.22 2.98
CA THR A 101 -7.88 6.37 1.83
C THR A 101 -8.19 5.39 0.71
N GLY A 102 -8.48 4.12 1.00
CA GLY A 102 -8.83 3.12 -0.02
C GLY A 102 -10.16 3.39 -0.70
N VAL A 103 -11.18 3.79 0.08
CA VAL A 103 -12.53 4.07 -0.40
C VAL A 103 -12.58 5.39 -1.18
N PHE A 104 -12.05 6.46 -0.61
CA PHE A 104 -12.18 7.81 -1.16
C PHE A 104 -10.97 8.23 -2.02
N GLY A 105 -9.80 7.62 -1.84
CA GLY A 105 -8.63 7.85 -2.68
C GLY A 105 -8.75 7.19 -4.06
N SER A 106 -9.34 5.98 -4.14
CA SER A 106 -9.68 5.35 -5.43
C SER A 106 -11.00 5.87 -6.03
N GLY A 107 -11.80 6.60 -5.23
CA GLY A 107 -13.10 7.15 -5.63
C GLY A 107 -13.12 7.87 -6.99
N PRO A 108 -12.18 8.80 -7.29
CA PRO A 108 -12.14 9.48 -8.58
C PRO A 108 -12.02 8.53 -9.78
N ALA A 109 -11.27 7.44 -9.67
CA ALA A 109 -11.10 6.48 -10.77
C ALA A 109 -12.42 5.81 -11.15
N TYR A 110 -13.28 5.51 -10.18
CA TYR A 110 -14.61 4.94 -10.45
C TYR A 110 -15.55 5.96 -11.11
N VAL A 111 -15.40 7.25 -10.77
CA VAL A 111 -16.15 8.34 -11.42
C VAL A 111 -15.69 8.52 -12.86
N TYR A 112 -14.38 8.49 -13.13
CA TYR A 112 -13.85 8.56 -14.50
C TYR A 112 -14.27 7.35 -15.32
N PHE A 113 -14.24 6.14 -14.75
CA PHE A 113 -14.74 4.93 -15.42
C PHE A 113 -16.22 5.04 -15.81
N LEU A 114 -17.06 5.63 -14.93
CA LEU A 114 -18.45 5.94 -15.27
C LEU A 114 -18.55 6.96 -16.41
N MET A 115 -17.76 8.04 -16.36
CA MET A 115 -17.74 9.06 -17.40
C MET A 115 -17.33 8.47 -18.77
N GLU A 116 -16.33 7.59 -18.80
CA GLU A 116 -15.90 6.89 -20.02
C GLU A 116 -17.08 6.11 -20.64
N ALA A 117 -17.80 5.33 -19.83
CA ALA A 117 -18.98 4.60 -20.29
C ALA A 117 -20.08 5.54 -20.83
N MET A 118 -20.30 6.69 -20.18
CA MET A 118 -21.27 7.69 -20.65
C MET A 118 -20.85 8.33 -21.97
N VAL A 119 -19.54 8.60 -22.16
CA VAL A 119 -18.99 9.16 -23.39
C VAL A 119 -19.16 8.17 -24.54
N THR A 120 -18.85 6.90 -24.33
CA THR A 120 -19.07 5.83 -25.31
C THR A 120 -20.54 5.75 -25.71
N ALA A 121 -21.45 5.68 -24.73
CA ALA A 121 -22.88 5.59 -25.00
C ALA A 121 -23.42 6.79 -25.79
N ALA A 122 -23.02 8.02 -25.46
CA ALA A 122 -23.47 9.20 -26.20
C ALA A 122 -22.88 9.25 -27.63
N THR A 123 -21.64 8.82 -27.80
CA THR A 123 -21.00 8.76 -29.12
C THR A 123 -21.68 7.73 -30.02
N GLU A 124 -22.04 6.57 -29.49
CA GLU A 124 -22.83 5.54 -30.20
C GLU A 124 -24.22 6.04 -30.61
N GLN A 125 -24.78 6.99 -29.87
CA GLN A 125 -26.05 7.69 -30.19
C GLN A 125 -25.85 8.85 -31.18
N GLY A 126 -24.64 9.06 -31.69
CA GLY A 126 -24.33 10.04 -32.74
C GLY A 126 -23.85 11.41 -32.24
N PHE A 127 -23.54 11.58 -30.95
CA PHE A 127 -22.98 12.82 -30.45
C PHE A 127 -21.49 12.97 -30.85
N PRO A 128 -21.04 14.16 -31.31
CA PRO A 128 -19.62 14.40 -31.59
C PRO A 128 -18.75 14.26 -30.34
N SER A 129 -17.67 13.48 -30.44
CA SER A 129 -16.75 13.19 -29.31
C SER A 129 -16.24 14.46 -28.59
N GLU A 130 -15.94 15.52 -29.35
CA GLU A 130 -15.45 16.80 -28.82
C GLU A 130 -16.45 17.48 -27.87
N ILE A 131 -17.76 17.38 -28.14
CA ILE A 131 -18.78 17.97 -27.26
C ILE A 131 -19.17 17.02 -26.13
N THR A 132 -19.13 15.71 -26.40
CA THR A 132 -19.59 14.66 -25.48
C THR A 132 -18.86 14.70 -24.15
N ASN A 133 -17.53 14.81 -24.17
CA ASN A 133 -16.73 14.87 -22.94
C ASN A 133 -17.16 16.03 -22.04
N LYS A 134 -17.37 17.21 -22.61
CA LYS A 134 -17.80 18.40 -21.86
C LYS A 134 -19.19 18.21 -21.26
N LEU A 135 -20.14 17.66 -22.02
CA LEU A 135 -21.50 17.41 -21.55
C LEU A 135 -21.54 16.36 -20.42
N VAL A 136 -20.75 15.30 -20.53
CA VAL A 136 -20.65 14.26 -19.50
C VAL A 136 -20.06 14.82 -18.21
N VAL A 137 -18.97 15.60 -18.30
CA VAL A 137 -18.35 16.25 -17.13
C VAL A 137 -19.36 17.18 -16.43
N GLU A 138 -20.07 18.02 -17.17
CA GLU A 138 -21.10 18.91 -16.60
C GLU A 138 -22.27 18.13 -15.98
N THR A 139 -22.67 17.01 -16.58
CA THR A 139 -23.73 16.14 -16.05
C THR A 139 -23.34 15.57 -14.69
N VAL A 140 -22.13 15.02 -14.58
CA VAL A 140 -21.64 14.46 -13.31
C VAL A 140 -21.41 15.57 -12.29
N TYR A 141 -20.84 16.70 -12.68
CA TYR A 141 -20.64 17.85 -11.80
C TYR A 141 -21.98 18.38 -11.25
N GLY A 142 -22.98 18.56 -12.11
CA GLY A 142 -24.32 18.99 -11.70
C GLY A 142 -24.97 18.02 -10.72
N ALA A 143 -24.89 16.71 -10.98
CA ALA A 143 -25.39 15.68 -10.07
C ALA A 143 -24.66 15.69 -8.72
N ALA A 144 -23.33 15.77 -8.72
CA ALA A 144 -22.52 15.84 -7.51
C ALA A 144 -22.80 17.12 -6.71
N LYS A 145 -22.95 18.27 -7.38
CA LYS A 145 -23.30 19.54 -6.75
C LYS A 145 -24.69 19.50 -6.12
N MET A 146 -25.69 18.94 -6.82
CA MET A 146 -27.02 18.74 -6.24
C MET A 146 -26.96 17.82 -5.01
N ALA A 147 -26.18 16.75 -5.06
CA ALA A 147 -26.00 15.84 -3.92
C ALA A 147 -25.29 16.50 -2.73
N ARG A 148 -24.35 17.41 -2.99
CA ARG A 148 -23.64 18.15 -1.96
C ARG A 148 -24.50 19.24 -1.32
N ASP A 149 -25.25 19.98 -2.13
CA ASP A 149 -25.98 21.17 -1.70
C ASP A 149 -27.40 20.82 -1.18
N ALA A 150 -27.92 19.63 -1.48
CA ALA A 150 -29.24 19.18 -1.01
C ALA A 150 -29.17 18.53 0.39
N LEU A 151 -30.19 18.80 1.22
CA LEU A 151 -30.47 18.03 2.45
C LEU A 151 -31.04 16.62 2.18
N HIS A 152 -30.93 16.12 0.95
CA HIS A 152 -31.51 14.86 0.50
C HIS A 152 -30.41 13.85 0.16
N SER A 153 -30.64 12.60 0.52
CA SER A 153 -29.76 11.49 0.16
C SER A 153 -29.70 11.28 -1.37
N PRO A 154 -28.61 10.69 -1.91
CA PRO A 154 -28.53 10.32 -3.31
C PRO A 154 -29.69 9.42 -3.78
N LYS A 155 -30.23 8.59 -2.89
CA LYS A 155 -31.41 7.75 -3.16
C LYS A 155 -32.65 8.60 -3.44
N GLU A 156 -32.86 9.67 -2.69
CA GLU A 156 -33.99 10.58 -2.89
C GLU A 156 -33.82 11.44 -4.13
N LEU A 157 -32.61 11.93 -4.41
CA LEU A 157 -32.32 12.65 -5.64
C LEU A 157 -32.59 11.77 -6.88
N ARG A 158 -32.11 10.51 -6.85
CA ARG A 158 -32.43 9.51 -7.90
C ARG A 158 -33.95 9.36 -8.07
N ARG A 159 -34.70 9.24 -6.97
CA ARG A 159 -36.17 9.12 -7.01
C ARG A 159 -36.82 10.35 -7.64
N LYS A 160 -36.36 11.57 -7.32
CA LYS A 160 -36.93 12.82 -7.86
C LYS A 160 -36.76 12.95 -9.38
N VAL A 161 -35.68 12.40 -9.94
CA VAL A 161 -35.43 12.41 -11.40
C VAL A 161 -35.97 11.17 -12.12
N THR A 162 -36.60 10.24 -11.41
CA THR A 162 -37.17 9.00 -11.98
C THR A 162 -38.68 9.11 -12.02
N SER A 163 -39.24 9.50 -13.17
CA SER A 163 -40.69 9.48 -13.40
C SER A 163 -41.19 8.06 -13.70
N PRO A 164 -42.40 7.68 -13.26
CA PRO A 164 -43.02 6.40 -13.61
C PRO A 164 -43.11 6.23 -15.13
N ASN A 165 -42.70 5.06 -15.64
CA ASN A 165 -42.60 4.70 -17.06
C ASN A 165 -41.72 5.65 -17.90
N GLY A 166 -40.82 6.39 -17.26
CA GLY A 166 -39.89 7.31 -17.92
C GLY A 166 -38.60 6.65 -18.40
N THR A 167 -37.84 7.38 -19.21
CA THR A 167 -36.52 6.94 -19.72
C THR A 167 -35.52 6.65 -18.60
N THR A 168 -35.53 7.46 -17.54
CA THR A 168 -34.67 7.25 -16.37
C THR A 168 -35.02 5.97 -15.63
N GLN A 169 -36.30 5.61 -15.52
CA GLN A 169 -36.71 4.36 -14.87
C GLN A 169 -36.18 3.16 -15.64
N ALA A 170 -36.38 3.13 -16.96
CA ALA A 170 -35.88 2.04 -17.81
C ALA A 170 -34.36 1.88 -17.71
N GLY A 171 -33.61 2.99 -17.67
CA GLY A 171 -32.16 2.96 -17.47
C GLY A 171 -31.76 2.39 -16.11
N ILE A 172 -32.43 2.80 -15.02
CA ILE A 172 -32.15 2.28 -13.67
C ILE A 172 -32.47 0.78 -13.56
N GLU A 173 -33.59 0.33 -14.12
CA GLU A 173 -33.97 -1.09 -14.14
C GLU A 173 -32.92 -1.95 -14.86
N TYR A 174 -32.36 -1.45 -15.96
CA TYR A 174 -31.25 -2.12 -16.66
C TYR A 174 -30.00 -2.20 -15.78
N LEU A 175 -29.60 -1.12 -15.10
CA LEU A 175 -28.46 -1.15 -14.16
C LEU A 175 -28.68 -2.13 -13.00
N GLU A 176 -29.92 -2.26 -12.52
CA GLU A 176 -30.31 -3.20 -11.47
C GLU A 176 -30.25 -4.66 -11.96
N GLN A 177 -30.70 -4.94 -13.19
CA GLN A 177 -30.59 -6.26 -13.83
C GLN A 177 -29.14 -6.76 -13.87
N PHE A 178 -28.19 -5.88 -14.18
CA PHE A 178 -26.75 -6.22 -14.22
C PHE A 178 -26.05 -6.11 -12.87
N SER A 179 -26.79 -5.89 -11.78
CA SER A 179 -26.23 -5.81 -10.43
C SER A 179 -25.10 -4.76 -10.29
N VAL A 180 -25.18 -3.65 -11.04
CA VAL A 180 -24.11 -2.63 -11.09
C VAL A 180 -23.78 -2.10 -9.70
N LYS A 181 -24.79 -1.92 -8.84
CA LYS A 181 -24.57 -1.49 -7.44
C LYS A 181 -23.70 -2.48 -6.66
N LYS A 182 -23.91 -3.79 -6.85
CA LYS A 182 -23.11 -4.85 -6.21
C LYS A 182 -21.68 -4.84 -6.76
N ALA A 183 -21.52 -4.61 -8.07
CA ALA A 183 -20.20 -4.50 -8.70
C ALA A 183 -19.39 -3.32 -8.14
N ILE A 184 -20.02 -2.14 -7.99
CA ILE A 184 -19.39 -0.95 -7.40
C ILE A 184 -18.98 -1.21 -5.94
N ILE A 185 -19.87 -1.80 -5.13
CA ILE A 185 -19.55 -2.18 -3.75
C ILE A 185 -18.36 -3.14 -3.73
N GLY A 186 -18.38 -4.17 -4.59
CA GLY A 186 -17.29 -5.13 -4.71
C GLY A 186 -15.96 -4.49 -5.10
N ALA A 187 -15.96 -3.54 -6.03
CA ALA A 187 -14.76 -2.82 -6.47
C ALA A 187 -14.13 -2.02 -5.31
N ILE A 188 -14.95 -1.30 -4.54
CA ILE A 188 -14.51 -0.51 -3.38
C ILE A 188 -13.97 -1.42 -2.27
N THR A 189 -14.69 -2.50 -1.96
CA THR A 189 -14.25 -3.49 -0.97
C THR A 189 -12.93 -4.13 -1.39
N LYS A 190 -12.81 -4.53 -2.66
CA LYS A 190 -11.57 -5.12 -3.20
C LYS A 190 -10.41 -4.14 -3.19
N SER A 191 -10.64 -2.86 -3.51
CA SER A 191 -9.60 -1.83 -3.40
C SER A 191 -9.09 -1.70 -1.96
N SER A 192 -10.00 -1.73 -1.00
CA SER A 192 -9.66 -1.67 0.43
C SER A 192 -8.93 -2.94 0.91
N GLU A 193 -9.29 -4.11 0.38
CA GLU A 193 -8.64 -5.40 0.66
C GLU A 193 -7.26 -5.55 0.00
N ARG A 194 -7.07 -4.99 -1.21
CA ARG A 194 -5.84 -5.07 -2.03
C ARG A 194 -4.69 -4.20 -1.49
N SER A 195 -4.80 -3.76 -0.25
CA SER A 195 -3.68 -3.24 0.53
C SER A 195 -2.59 -4.30 0.81
N LEU A 196 -2.90 -5.59 0.60
CA LEU A 196 -1.90 -6.65 0.41
C LEU A 196 -1.23 -6.47 -0.97
N LYS A 197 0.05 -6.09 -0.98
CA LYS A 197 0.74 -5.73 -2.24
C LYS A 197 1.73 -6.78 -2.73
N ASP A 198 2.41 -7.47 -1.82
CA ASP A 198 3.47 -8.41 -2.13
C ASP A 198 3.36 -9.68 -1.26
N CYS A 199 3.58 -10.83 -1.88
CA CYS A 199 3.48 -12.12 -1.23
C CYS A 199 4.27 -13.22 -1.92
N THR A 200 4.63 -14.23 -1.15
CA THR A 200 5.25 -15.47 -1.63
C THR A 200 4.72 -16.68 -0.86
N VAL A 201 5.09 -17.87 -1.31
CA VAL A 201 4.85 -19.13 -0.60
C VAL A 201 6.18 -19.81 -0.31
N TYR A 202 6.26 -20.48 0.83
CA TYR A 202 7.42 -21.27 1.23
C TYR A 202 6.96 -22.64 1.71
N LYS A 203 7.57 -23.70 1.17
CA LYS A 203 7.37 -25.07 1.64
C LYS A 203 8.55 -25.45 2.52
N ASP A 204 8.25 -25.77 3.77
CA ASP A 204 9.26 -26.17 4.76
C ASP A 204 9.70 -27.63 4.55
N LYS A 205 10.81 -28.00 5.19
CA LYS A 205 11.44 -29.33 5.09
C LYS A 205 10.54 -30.49 5.53
N ASP A 206 9.56 -30.21 6.40
CA ASP A 206 8.56 -31.19 6.86
C ASP A 206 7.34 -31.28 5.92
N GLY A 207 7.34 -30.52 4.83
CA GLY A 207 6.23 -30.40 3.90
C GLY A 207 5.21 -29.34 4.27
N THR A 208 5.31 -28.69 5.43
CA THR A 208 4.36 -27.64 5.83
C THR A 208 4.47 -26.43 4.90
N GLY A 209 3.34 -25.96 4.37
CA GLY A 209 3.28 -24.75 3.56
C GLY A 209 3.07 -23.51 4.41
N TYR A 210 3.70 -22.42 4.01
CA TYR A 210 3.52 -21.09 4.60
C TYR A 210 3.27 -20.07 3.50
N PHE A 211 2.33 -19.17 3.76
CA PHE A 211 2.11 -17.98 2.96
C PHE A 211 2.73 -16.78 3.67
N ILE A 212 3.56 -16.05 2.95
CA ILE A 212 4.26 -14.88 3.45
C ILE A 212 3.77 -13.69 2.67
N TYR A 213 3.30 -12.67 3.37
CA TYR A 213 2.70 -11.51 2.73
C TYR A 213 2.98 -10.26 3.55
N ASP A 214 3.09 -9.13 2.87
CA ASP A 214 3.05 -7.87 3.57
C ASP A 214 1.59 -7.44 3.80
N ARG A 215 1.32 -6.81 4.95
CA ARG A 215 0.05 -6.14 5.20
C ARG A 215 0.27 -4.93 6.08
N VAL A 216 -0.58 -3.93 5.89
CA VAL A 216 -0.74 -2.82 6.83
C VAL A 216 -1.56 -3.29 8.04
N VAL A 217 -0.93 -3.35 9.22
CA VAL A 217 -1.61 -3.65 10.50
C VAL A 217 -1.30 -2.53 11.48
N ASP A 218 -2.31 -1.91 12.08
CA ASP A 218 -2.17 -0.71 12.92
C ASP A 218 -1.31 0.36 12.24
N GLN A 219 -1.48 0.45 10.91
CA GLN A 219 -0.81 1.40 10.02
C GLN A 219 0.71 1.19 9.90
N ASP A 220 1.18 0.03 10.37
CA ASP A 220 2.53 -0.44 10.21
C ASP A 220 2.56 -1.53 9.13
N ARG A 221 3.13 -1.23 7.94
CA ARG A 221 3.31 -2.24 6.89
C ARG A 221 4.47 -3.15 7.25
N CYS A 222 4.17 -4.42 7.50
CA CYS A 222 5.16 -5.43 7.87
C CYS A 222 4.80 -6.80 7.29
N LEU A 223 5.81 -7.65 7.21
CA LEU A 223 5.62 -9.03 6.76
C LEU A 223 4.87 -9.86 7.81
N HIS A 224 4.06 -10.77 7.31
CA HIS A 224 3.33 -11.77 8.07
C HIS A 224 3.63 -13.13 7.48
N ILE A 225 3.73 -14.15 8.33
CA ILE A 225 3.88 -15.55 7.94
C ILE A 225 2.67 -16.28 8.53
N VAL A 226 1.91 -16.96 7.68
CA VAL A 226 0.77 -17.80 8.09
C VAL A 226 0.95 -19.22 7.58
N LYS A 227 0.71 -20.20 8.46
CA LYS A 227 0.74 -21.60 8.08
C LYS A 227 -0.49 -21.95 7.25
N LEU A 228 -0.28 -22.67 6.15
CA LEU A 228 -1.32 -23.19 5.27
C LEU A 228 -1.89 -24.52 5.81
N SER A 229 -3.10 -24.87 5.37
CA SER A 229 -3.68 -26.20 5.55
C SER A 229 -2.84 -27.27 4.85
N GLU A 230 -3.05 -28.55 5.20
CA GLU A 230 -2.28 -29.67 4.63
C GLU A 230 -2.46 -29.80 3.11
N ASP A 231 -3.60 -29.38 2.57
CA ASP A 231 -3.87 -29.32 1.13
C ASP A 231 -3.36 -28.04 0.45
N TYR A 232 -2.78 -27.11 1.21
CA TYR A 232 -2.32 -25.78 0.79
C TYR A 232 -3.40 -24.83 0.25
N LEU A 233 -4.69 -25.18 0.33
CA LEU A 233 -5.78 -24.41 -0.26
C LEU A 233 -6.37 -23.35 0.68
N SER A 234 -5.99 -23.35 1.96
CA SER A 234 -6.51 -22.42 2.96
C SER A 234 -5.48 -22.03 4.02
N PHE A 235 -5.78 -20.97 4.78
CA PHE A 235 -4.95 -20.51 5.90
C PHE A 235 -5.39 -21.13 7.22
N THR A 236 -4.44 -21.42 8.10
CA THR A 236 -4.72 -21.81 9.49
C THR A 236 -4.71 -20.59 10.42
N ASN A 237 -5.08 -20.79 11.69
CA ASN A 237 -4.97 -19.76 12.73
C ASN A 237 -3.55 -19.63 13.32
N VAL A 238 -2.56 -20.34 12.77
CA VAL A 238 -1.17 -20.26 13.21
C VAL A 238 -0.44 -19.25 12.33
N TYR A 239 -0.17 -18.07 12.89
CA TYR A 239 0.49 -16.98 12.16
C TYR A 239 1.45 -16.19 13.05
N ARG A 240 2.34 -15.44 12.40
CA ARG A 240 3.28 -14.51 13.03
C ARG A 240 3.30 -13.19 12.27
N ARG A 241 3.23 -12.08 13.01
CA ARG A 241 3.60 -10.74 12.54
C ARG A 241 5.08 -10.49 12.78
N LEU A 242 5.80 -9.98 11.78
CA LEU A 242 7.24 -9.77 11.85
C LEU A 242 7.53 -8.29 12.11
N GLY A 243 7.47 -7.89 13.37
CA GLY A 243 7.72 -6.50 13.78
C GLY A 243 9.12 -5.98 13.42
N VAL A 244 10.11 -6.87 13.29
CA VAL A 244 11.48 -6.52 12.84
C VAL A 244 11.55 -6.23 11.33
N ALA A 245 10.65 -6.81 10.54
CA ALA A 245 10.61 -6.65 9.07
C ALA A 245 9.65 -5.53 8.67
N TYR A 246 9.90 -4.35 9.22
CA TYR A 246 9.07 -3.17 9.06
C TYR A 246 9.37 -2.37 7.78
N TRP A 247 8.34 -1.91 7.08
CA TRP A 247 8.38 -1.45 5.67
C TRP A 247 9.26 -2.34 4.79
N ARG A 248 9.07 -3.66 4.90
CA ARG A 248 9.69 -4.63 3.99
C ARG A 248 8.62 -5.31 3.12
N GLU A 249 8.99 -5.62 1.88
CA GLU A 249 8.24 -6.43 0.91
C GLU A 249 9.20 -7.44 0.24
N ALA A 250 8.70 -8.15 -0.78
CA ALA A 250 9.47 -9.01 -1.66
C ALA A 250 10.27 -10.10 -0.92
N ALA A 251 9.59 -10.78 0.02
CA ALA A 251 10.21 -11.78 0.87
C ALA A 251 10.66 -13.00 0.05
N ALA A 252 11.94 -13.36 0.17
CA ALA A 252 12.51 -14.58 -0.39
C ALA A 252 13.21 -15.37 0.71
N ILE A 253 12.78 -16.61 0.94
CA ILE A 253 13.17 -17.39 2.12
C ILE A 253 13.96 -18.63 1.70
N LEU A 254 15.02 -18.95 2.45
CA LEU A 254 15.75 -20.20 2.38
C LEU A 254 15.98 -20.79 3.78
N TYR A 255 16.24 -22.08 3.86
CA TYR A 255 16.71 -22.75 5.07
C TYR A 255 18.11 -23.33 4.84
N HIS A 256 19.06 -22.98 5.70
CA HIS A 256 20.44 -23.46 5.62
C HIS A 256 21.06 -23.52 7.03
N ASN A 257 21.84 -24.58 7.31
CA ASN A 257 22.59 -24.75 8.57
C ASN A 257 21.81 -24.35 9.84
N ARG A 258 20.62 -24.96 10.04
CA ARG A 258 19.69 -24.73 11.18
C ARG A 258 18.89 -23.43 11.13
N TYR A 259 19.24 -22.46 10.28
CA TYR A 259 18.55 -21.18 10.22
C TYR A 259 17.70 -21.00 8.97
N TYR A 260 16.60 -20.29 9.13
CA TYR A 260 15.89 -19.65 8.04
C TYR A 260 16.49 -18.27 7.80
N PHE A 261 16.76 -17.96 6.53
CA PHE A 261 17.17 -16.63 6.09
C PHE A 261 16.08 -16.08 5.18
N MET A 262 15.69 -14.83 5.40
CA MET A 262 14.67 -14.15 4.61
C MET A 262 15.22 -12.84 4.09
N PHE A 263 15.38 -12.76 2.79
CA PHE A 263 15.80 -11.57 2.07
C PHE A 263 14.55 -10.77 1.70
N THR A 264 14.65 -9.45 1.80
CA THR A 264 13.52 -8.56 1.57
C THR A 264 13.98 -7.29 0.90
N SER A 265 13.04 -6.56 0.33
CA SER A 265 13.23 -5.22 -0.20
C SER A 265 12.43 -4.19 0.61
N GLY A 266 12.83 -2.94 0.54
CA GLY A 266 12.13 -1.80 1.11
C GLY A 266 10.94 -1.38 0.24
N LEU A 267 9.97 -0.73 0.86
CA LEU A 267 8.74 -0.28 0.20
C LEU A 267 8.93 0.99 -0.63
N THR A 268 9.58 0.90 -1.77
CA THR A 268 9.80 2.03 -2.69
C THR A 268 9.08 1.88 -4.04
N GLY A 269 8.13 0.95 -4.11
CA GLY A 269 7.47 0.58 -5.36
C GLY A 269 8.46 -0.14 -6.27
N TRP A 270 8.52 0.27 -7.53
CA TRP A 270 9.43 -0.32 -8.52
C TRP A 270 10.87 0.21 -8.46
N ASN A 271 11.13 1.23 -7.63
CA ASN A 271 12.48 1.77 -7.51
C ASN A 271 13.35 0.80 -6.68
N PRO A 272 14.56 0.47 -7.14
CA PRO A 272 15.44 -0.40 -6.38
C PRO A 272 15.95 0.34 -5.13
N ASN A 273 16.24 -0.43 -4.08
CA ASN A 273 16.52 0.09 -2.73
C ASN A 273 17.37 -0.93 -1.95
N PRO A 274 17.88 -0.58 -0.76
CA PRO A 274 18.70 -1.49 0.03
C PRO A 274 17.92 -2.73 0.47
N ALA A 275 18.50 -3.90 0.20
CA ALA A 275 18.03 -5.15 0.75
C ALA A 275 18.24 -5.16 2.26
N LYS A 276 17.46 -6.02 2.91
CA LYS A 276 17.69 -6.46 4.27
C LYS A 276 17.43 -7.94 4.32
N TYR A 277 18.23 -8.65 5.10
CA TYR A 277 17.93 -10.03 5.40
C TYR A 277 17.71 -10.25 6.90
N PHE A 278 16.88 -11.24 7.21
CA PHE A 278 16.51 -11.62 8.56
C PHE A 278 16.84 -13.08 8.79
N ARG A 279 17.14 -13.44 10.05
CA ARG A 279 17.44 -14.81 10.45
C ARG A 279 16.52 -15.30 11.57
N ALA A 280 16.11 -16.56 11.52
CA ALA A 280 15.39 -17.23 12.61
C ALA A 280 15.72 -18.73 12.69
N GLU A 281 15.59 -19.36 13.86
CA GLU A 281 15.66 -20.82 13.99
C GLU A 281 14.34 -21.52 13.60
N SER A 282 13.24 -20.78 13.54
CA SER A 282 11.92 -21.24 13.13
C SER A 282 11.26 -20.19 12.24
N LEU A 283 10.47 -20.63 11.25
CA LEU A 283 9.69 -19.73 10.37
C LEU A 283 8.77 -18.77 11.14
N LEU A 284 8.22 -19.20 12.28
CA LEU A 284 7.38 -18.34 13.13
C LEU A 284 8.21 -17.45 14.08
N GLY A 285 9.53 -17.44 13.92
CA GLY A 285 10.47 -16.60 14.64
C GLY A 285 10.98 -17.20 15.96
N PRO A 286 11.62 -16.39 16.82
CA PRO A 286 11.87 -14.97 16.63
C PRO A 286 12.80 -14.70 15.44
N TRP A 287 12.51 -13.64 14.69
CA TRP A 287 13.33 -13.15 13.58
C TRP A 287 14.25 -12.03 14.07
N ILE A 288 15.49 -12.03 13.58
CA ILE A 288 16.53 -11.05 13.89
C ILE A 288 16.91 -10.31 12.60
N ASP A 289 16.97 -8.98 12.64
CA ASP A 289 17.48 -8.15 11.52
C ASP A 289 19.00 -8.31 11.44
N MET A 290 19.48 -8.77 10.29
CA MET A 290 20.90 -9.03 10.04
C MET A 290 21.56 -7.94 9.18
N GLY A 291 20.81 -6.89 8.81
CA GLY A 291 21.30 -5.78 7.99
C GLY A 291 21.22 -6.05 6.49
N ASP A 292 22.03 -5.29 5.73
CA ASP A 292 22.12 -5.42 4.27
C ASP A 292 23.01 -6.61 3.88
N PRO A 293 22.51 -7.58 3.10
CA PRO A 293 23.33 -8.69 2.64
C PRO A 293 24.28 -8.33 1.48
N CYS A 294 24.12 -7.18 0.83
CA CYS A 294 24.88 -6.81 -0.37
C CYS A 294 26.29 -6.29 -0.05
N GLU A 295 27.30 -6.98 -0.56
CA GLU A 295 28.70 -6.58 -0.46
C GLU A 295 29.12 -5.73 -1.65
N ASN A 296 29.82 -4.62 -1.38
CA ASN A 296 30.32 -3.68 -2.38
C ASN A 296 29.26 -3.09 -3.32
N ASP A 297 27.98 -3.07 -2.93
CA ASP A 297 26.95 -2.32 -3.66
C ASP A 297 27.08 -0.82 -3.41
N ILE A 298 27.88 -0.15 -4.23
CA ILE A 298 28.07 1.31 -4.14
C ILE A 298 26.78 2.11 -4.36
N THR A 299 25.76 1.51 -4.94
CA THR A 299 24.49 2.19 -5.24
C THR A 299 23.50 2.08 -4.09
N ASN A 300 23.69 1.14 -3.16
CA ASN A 300 22.74 0.85 -2.08
C ASN A 300 21.33 0.56 -2.63
N THR A 301 21.26 -0.22 -3.72
CA THR A 301 20.01 -0.53 -4.45
C THR A 301 19.87 -2.02 -4.76
N THR A 302 20.59 -2.88 -4.03
CA THR A 302 20.66 -4.31 -4.30
C THR A 302 21.05 -4.56 -5.75
N PHE A 303 22.12 -3.88 -6.20
CA PHE A 303 22.62 -3.95 -7.57
C PHE A 303 21.55 -3.56 -8.63
N GLN A 304 20.75 -2.53 -8.29
CA GLN A 304 19.61 -2.01 -9.05
C GLN A 304 18.49 -3.03 -9.26
N SER A 305 18.24 -3.88 -8.27
CA SER A 305 17.25 -4.96 -8.37
C SER A 305 16.42 -5.10 -7.10
N GLN A 306 15.38 -5.93 -7.16
CA GLN A 306 14.50 -6.25 -6.04
C GLN A 306 14.37 -7.77 -5.92
N SER A 307 14.52 -8.31 -4.70
CA SER A 307 14.37 -9.76 -4.45
C SER A 307 13.05 -10.29 -4.99
N THR A 308 13.04 -11.52 -5.50
CA THR A 308 11.80 -12.20 -5.91
C THR A 308 11.71 -13.61 -5.35
N TYR A 309 12.81 -14.37 -5.45
CA TYR A 309 12.84 -15.76 -5.06
C TYR A 309 14.27 -16.19 -4.73
N ILE A 310 14.40 -17.27 -3.96
CA ILE A 310 15.69 -17.95 -3.77
C ILE A 310 15.51 -19.37 -4.24
N LEU A 311 16.26 -19.73 -5.27
CA LEU A 311 16.24 -21.04 -5.88
C LEU A 311 17.26 -21.96 -5.19
N PRO A 312 16.85 -22.98 -4.43
CA PRO A 312 17.75 -24.05 -4.02
C PRO A 312 18.17 -24.87 -5.25
N VAL A 313 19.47 -25.12 -5.41
CA VAL A 313 19.98 -25.94 -6.52
C VAL A 313 19.87 -27.41 -6.14
N GLU A 314 18.92 -28.12 -6.74
CA GLU A 314 18.57 -29.50 -6.37
C GLU A 314 19.78 -30.47 -6.45
N GLU A 315 20.62 -30.31 -7.48
CA GLU A 315 21.81 -31.13 -7.70
C GLU A 315 22.99 -30.76 -6.79
N LYS A 316 22.92 -29.63 -6.07
CA LYS A 316 23.98 -29.12 -5.17
C LYS A 316 23.39 -28.65 -3.83
N PRO A 317 23.16 -29.57 -2.88
CA PRO A 317 22.67 -29.22 -1.54
C PRO A 317 23.55 -28.17 -0.86
N GLY A 318 22.95 -27.08 -0.40
CA GLY A 318 23.65 -25.96 0.21
C GLY A 318 23.96 -24.79 -0.73
N LEU A 319 23.81 -24.99 -2.05
CA LEU A 319 23.85 -23.90 -3.01
C LEU A 319 22.45 -23.31 -3.22
N PHE A 320 22.36 -21.99 -3.07
CA PHE A 320 21.14 -21.23 -3.28
C PHE A 320 21.42 -20.07 -4.23
N ILE A 321 20.48 -19.77 -5.12
CA ILE A 321 20.58 -18.67 -6.08
C ILE A 321 19.54 -17.63 -5.71
N PHE A 322 20.01 -16.47 -5.26
CA PHE A 322 19.20 -15.29 -5.09
C PHE A 322 18.80 -14.74 -6.47
N MET A 323 17.49 -14.71 -6.72
CA MET A 323 16.89 -14.14 -7.91
C MET A 323 16.30 -12.78 -7.56
N ALA A 324 16.64 -11.77 -8.34
CA ALA A 324 16.10 -10.43 -8.17
C ALA A 324 15.81 -9.79 -9.54
N GLU A 325 14.69 -9.08 -9.62
CA GLU A 325 14.23 -8.42 -10.83
C GLU A 325 14.78 -7.00 -10.91
N ARG A 326 15.20 -6.60 -12.11
CA ARG A 326 15.49 -5.22 -12.49
C ARG A 326 14.29 -4.67 -13.24
N HIS A 327 13.51 -3.85 -12.54
CA HIS A 327 12.30 -3.26 -13.07
C HIS A 327 12.61 -2.23 -14.15
N ASN A 328 11.90 -2.34 -15.28
CA ASN A 328 11.84 -1.29 -16.30
C ASN A 328 10.43 -0.70 -16.34
N THR A 329 10.19 0.34 -15.54
CA THR A 329 8.86 0.97 -15.43
C THR A 329 8.43 1.71 -16.70
N GLN A 330 9.33 1.94 -17.66
CA GLN A 330 8.98 2.50 -18.96
C GLN A 330 8.45 1.43 -19.92
N ASN A 331 8.93 0.20 -19.79
CA ASN A 331 8.42 -0.96 -20.52
C ASN A 331 8.70 -2.26 -19.75
N PHE A 332 7.67 -2.82 -19.13
CA PHE A 332 7.76 -4.04 -18.32
C PHE A 332 8.13 -5.29 -19.12
N GLU A 333 7.95 -5.30 -20.45
CA GLU A 333 8.42 -6.40 -21.30
C GLU A 333 9.96 -6.47 -21.38
N HIS A 334 10.64 -5.39 -20.98
CA HIS A 334 12.10 -5.29 -20.91
C HIS A 334 12.65 -5.32 -19.48
N CYS A 335 11.89 -5.86 -18.52
CA CYS A 335 12.47 -6.24 -17.23
C CYS A 335 13.54 -7.31 -17.42
N SER A 336 14.54 -7.31 -16.55
CA SER A 336 15.61 -8.33 -16.56
C SER A 336 15.82 -8.87 -15.15
N TYR A 337 16.67 -9.88 -14.99
CA TYR A 337 16.94 -10.47 -13.69
C TYR A 337 18.45 -10.52 -13.43
N ILE A 338 18.81 -10.39 -12.16
CA ILE A 338 20.10 -10.83 -11.65
C ILE A 338 19.94 -12.13 -10.88
N TRP A 339 20.93 -13.00 -11.04
CA TRP A 339 20.97 -14.32 -10.44
C TRP A 339 22.32 -14.41 -9.76
N LEU A 340 22.33 -14.41 -8.43
CA LEU A 340 23.55 -14.37 -7.64
C LEU A 340 23.58 -15.56 -6.69
N PRO A 341 24.71 -16.27 -6.56
CA PRO A 341 24.84 -17.30 -5.55
C PRO A 341 24.80 -16.65 -4.16
N VAL A 342 24.05 -17.24 -3.24
CA VAL A 342 24.06 -16.85 -1.84
C VAL A 342 25.31 -17.44 -1.19
N GLU A 343 26.19 -16.59 -0.71
CA GLU A 343 27.41 -17.00 0.00
C GLU A 343 27.15 -16.98 1.51
N PHE A 344 27.68 -17.96 2.25
CA PHE A 344 27.56 -18.05 3.71
C PHE A 344 28.95 -17.93 4.36
N PRO A 345 29.41 -16.72 4.72
CA PRO A 345 30.72 -16.50 5.34
C PRO A 345 30.90 -17.26 6.66
N THR A 346 29.80 -17.45 7.37
CA THR A 346 29.70 -18.25 8.59
C THR A 346 28.41 -19.08 8.53
N GLN A 347 28.20 -19.98 9.49
CA GLN A 347 27.01 -20.82 9.53
C GLN A 347 25.70 -20.03 9.71
N ASP A 348 25.76 -18.80 10.22
CA ASP A 348 24.60 -18.03 10.66
C ASP A 348 24.50 -16.63 9.99
N THR A 349 25.29 -16.38 8.95
CA THR A 349 25.28 -15.14 8.15
C THR A 349 25.18 -15.45 6.66
N ALA A 350 24.57 -14.56 5.89
CA ALA A 350 24.54 -14.65 4.43
C ALA A 350 25.02 -13.34 3.81
N LYS A 351 25.61 -13.42 2.61
CA LYS A 351 25.99 -12.26 1.81
C LYS A 351 25.72 -12.48 0.32
N LEU A 352 25.64 -11.39 -0.41
CA LEU A 352 25.47 -11.33 -1.85
C LEU A 352 26.57 -10.46 -2.45
N THR A 353 27.36 -11.01 -3.36
CA THR A 353 28.37 -10.26 -4.12
C THR A 353 27.92 -10.19 -5.57
N TYR A 354 27.92 -8.98 -6.15
CA TYR A 354 27.60 -8.84 -7.56
C TYR A 354 28.64 -9.52 -8.44
N ARG A 355 28.15 -10.31 -9.40
CA ARG A 355 28.97 -10.98 -10.41
C ARG A 355 28.35 -10.75 -11.78
N ASN A 356 29.14 -10.24 -12.72
CA ASN A 356 28.71 -10.09 -14.11
C ASN A 356 28.47 -11.44 -14.79
N SER A 357 29.22 -12.46 -14.37
CA SER A 357 29.04 -13.86 -14.75
C SER A 357 29.65 -14.76 -13.67
N TRP A 358 29.13 -15.97 -13.55
CA TRP A 358 29.63 -17.01 -12.64
C TRP A 358 29.16 -18.37 -13.17
N ARG A 359 29.80 -19.45 -12.73
CA ARG A 359 29.39 -20.81 -13.09
C ARG A 359 28.97 -21.59 -11.85
N LEU A 360 28.06 -22.55 -12.04
CA LEU A 360 27.60 -23.40 -10.95
C LEU A 360 28.77 -24.17 -10.32
N GLU A 361 29.80 -24.55 -11.09
CA GLU A 361 30.95 -25.32 -10.58
C GLU A 361 31.82 -24.53 -9.59
N ASP A 362 31.72 -23.21 -9.58
CA ASP A 362 32.52 -22.34 -8.70
C ASP A 362 32.00 -22.32 -7.24
N PHE A 363 30.86 -22.97 -6.96
CA PHE A 363 30.15 -22.95 -5.68
C PHE A 363 29.64 -24.31 -5.20
#